data_AF-A0A9X3IUQ5-F1
#
_entry.id   AF-A0A9X3IUQ5-F1
#
_cell.length_a   1.000
_cell.length_b   1.000
_cell.length_c   1.000
_cell.angle_alpha   90.00
_cell.angle_beta   90.00
_cell.angle_gamma   90.00
#
_symmetry.space_group_name_H-M   'P 1'
#
loop_
_entity.id
_entity.type
_entity.pdbx_description
1 polymer ?
#
loop_
_entity_poly.entity_id
_entity_poly.type
_entity_poly.pdbx_seq_one_letter_code
_entity_poly.pdbx_strand_id
1 'polypeptide(L)'
;MRGSFGDHRTVALADVVAREDFRRVWRARNDEIQGCRDCPYRYACTGCRALLADPEAEDSKPLKCGYDPYTDSWTDWRERPGAAATMARYQARLHLPIVRS
;
A
#
# COMPACT_ATOMS: atom_id res chain seq x y z
N MET A 1 0.95 10.85 2.25
CA MET A 1 1.25 11.42 0.91
C MET A 1 0.19 12.44 0.49
N ARG A 2 0.39 13.70 0.86
CA ARG A 2 -0.11 14.83 0.08
C ARG A 2 1.13 15.47 -0.52
N GLY A 3 1.22 15.46 -1.84
CA GLY A 3 2.27 16.08 -2.62
C GLY A 3 1.71 16.27 -4.02
N SER A 4 1.76 17.50 -4.53
CA SER A 4 1.50 17.75 -5.95
C SER A 4 2.84 17.71 -6.67
N PHE A 5 2.91 16.99 -7.78
CA PHE A 5 4.09 16.97 -8.66
C PHE A 5 3.97 17.96 -9.82
N GLY A 6 2.94 18.82 -9.81
CA GLY A 6 2.64 19.80 -10.86
C GLY A 6 1.51 19.37 -11.79
N ASP A 7 1.28 20.17 -12.83
CA ASP A 7 0.31 19.90 -13.88
C ASP A 7 1.03 19.34 -15.12
N HIS A 8 0.51 18.28 -15.74
CA HIS A 8 1.11 17.65 -16.91
C HIS A 8 1.24 18.58 -18.13
N ARG A 9 0.48 19.69 -18.16
CA ARG A 9 0.55 20.72 -19.21
C ARG A 9 1.74 21.67 -19.02
N THR A 10 2.29 21.74 -17.80
CA THR A 10 3.36 22.68 -17.44
C THR A 10 4.64 22.00 -16.95
N VAL A 11 4.56 20.72 -16.56
CA VAL A 11 5.69 19.91 -16.10
C VAL A 11 5.81 18.67 -16.97
N ALA A 12 7.01 18.42 -17.50
CA ALA A 12 7.25 17.22 -18.27
C ALA A 12 7.21 15.97 -17.38
N LEU A 13 6.55 14.91 -17.85
CA LEU A 13 6.47 13.65 -17.12
C LEU A 13 7.85 13.04 -16.86
N ALA A 14 8.80 13.25 -17.78
CA ALA A 14 10.19 12.81 -17.60
C ALA A 14 10.83 13.42 -16.36
N ASP A 15 10.59 14.71 -16.10
CA ASP A 15 11.12 15.41 -14.93
C ASP A 15 10.49 14.87 -13.65
N VAL A 16 9.16 14.68 -13.63
CA VAL A 16 8.46 14.11 -12.47
C VAL A 16 8.97 12.70 -12.16
N VAL A 17 9.06 11.86 -13.18
CA VAL A 17 9.54 10.48 -13.05
C VAL A 17 10.99 10.46 -12.56
N ALA A 18 11.82 11.45 -12.89
CA ALA A 18 13.21 11.53 -12.45
C ALA A 18 13.38 11.86 -10.96
N ARG A 19 12.37 12.47 -10.31
CA ARG A 19 12.49 12.92 -8.92
C ARG A 19 12.58 11.77 -7.92
N GLU A 20 13.44 11.93 -6.92
CA GLU A 20 13.62 10.94 -5.86
C GLU A 20 12.40 10.79 -4.96
N ASP A 21 11.72 11.90 -4.64
CA ASP A 21 10.51 11.88 -3.80
C ASP A 21 9.35 11.12 -4.47
N PHE A 22 9.25 11.21 -5.80
CA PHE A 22 8.32 10.43 -6.60
C PHE A 22 8.67 8.93 -6.62
N ARG A 23 9.96 8.61 -6.76
CA ARG A 23 10.47 7.23 -6.79
C ARG A 23 10.59 6.56 -5.43
N ARG A 24 10.38 7.30 -4.33
CA ARG A 24 10.64 6.85 -2.95
C ARG A 24 10.06 5.47 -2.61
N VAL A 25 8.88 5.14 -3.14
CA VAL A 25 8.21 3.86 -2.88
C VAL A 25 8.48 2.77 -3.92
N TRP A 26 9.15 3.08 -5.04
CA TRP A 26 9.42 2.12 -6.12
C TRP A 26 10.37 1.01 -5.70
N ARG A 27 11.25 1.31 -4.74
CA ARG A 27 12.27 0.37 -4.27
C ARG A 27 11.86 -0.40 -3.02
N ALA A 28 10.60 -0.27 -2.57
CA ALA A 28 10.13 -1.01 -1.41
C ALA A 28 10.16 -2.53 -1.72
N ARG A 29 10.98 -3.27 -0.99
CA ARG A 29 11.12 -4.72 -1.16
C ARG A 29 10.26 -5.46 -0.14
N ASN A 30 9.70 -6.61 -0.53
CA ASN A 30 8.96 -7.45 0.41
C ASN A 30 9.82 -7.89 1.61
N ASP A 31 11.15 -7.99 1.42
CA ASP A 31 12.12 -8.28 2.50
C ASP A 31 12.23 -7.17 3.57
N GLU A 32 11.77 -5.95 3.28
CA GLU A 32 11.84 -4.79 4.19
C GLU A 32 10.48 -4.49 4.86
N ILE A 33 9.41 -5.11 4.38
CA ILE A 33 8.04 -4.81 4.79
C ILE A 33 7.67 -5.70 5.98
N GLN A 34 7.12 -5.12 7.04
CA GLN A 34 6.69 -5.86 8.23
C GLN A 34 5.69 -6.97 7.86
N GLY A 35 5.98 -8.19 8.31
CA GLY A 35 5.19 -9.40 7.99
C GLY A 35 5.41 -9.94 6.58
N CYS A 36 5.63 -9.10 5.56
CA CYS A 36 5.99 -9.59 4.22
C CYS A 36 7.42 -10.16 4.19
N ARG A 37 8.34 -9.64 5.02
CA ARG A 37 9.71 -10.16 5.12
C ARG A 37 9.77 -11.63 5.56
N ASP A 38 8.81 -12.02 6.40
CA ASP A 38 8.66 -13.36 6.96
C ASP A 38 7.74 -14.25 6.11
N CYS A 39 7.11 -13.69 5.06
CA CYS A 39 6.14 -14.40 4.25
C CYS A 39 6.80 -15.39 3.27
N PRO A 40 6.35 -16.66 3.22
CA PRO A 40 6.87 -17.65 2.27
C PRO A 40 6.61 -17.25 0.81
N TYR A 41 5.59 -16.42 0.57
CA TYR A 41 5.27 -15.91 -0.77
C TYR A 41 6.04 -14.64 -1.17
N ARG A 42 6.98 -14.14 -0.36
CA ARG A 42 7.59 -12.81 -0.58
C ARG A 42 8.26 -12.64 -1.95
N TYR A 43 8.79 -13.71 -2.54
CA TYR A 43 9.39 -13.66 -3.89
C TYR A 43 8.39 -13.88 -5.03
N ALA A 44 7.20 -14.43 -4.72
CA ALA A 44 6.11 -14.60 -5.69
C ALA A 44 5.11 -13.43 -5.66
N CYS A 45 5.06 -12.68 -4.55
CA CYS A 45 4.12 -11.58 -4.36
C CYS A 45 4.57 -10.31 -5.10
N THR A 46 3.71 -9.75 -5.94
CA THR A 46 3.95 -8.50 -6.65
C THR A 46 3.77 -7.23 -5.80
N GLY A 47 3.39 -7.39 -4.53
CA GLY A 47 3.35 -6.28 -3.55
C GLY A 47 2.25 -5.24 -3.81
N CYS A 48 0.98 -5.57 -3.52
CA CYS A 48 -0.18 -4.69 -3.75
C CYS A 48 -0.37 -3.54 -2.72
N ARG A 49 0.69 -2.75 -2.46
CA ARG A 49 0.76 -1.72 -1.40
C ARG A 49 0.13 -0.36 -1.74
N ALA A 50 -0.87 -0.31 -2.63
CA ALA A 50 -1.61 0.93 -2.89
C ALA A 50 -2.35 1.43 -1.63
N LEU A 51 -2.81 0.50 -0.79
CA LEU A 51 -3.44 0.75 0.51
C LEU A 51 -2.67 -0.03 1.58
N LEU A 52 -2.10 0.68 2.56
CA LEU A 52 -1.33 0.11 3.65
C LEU A 52 -2.27 -0.27 4.81
N ALA A 53 -1.95 -1.34 5.54
CA ALA A 53 -2.71 -1.73 6.72
C ALA A 53 -2.63 -0.66 7.82
N ASP A 54 -1.44 -0.05 7.96
CA ASP A 54 -1.20 1.18 8.71
C ASP A 54 -0.79 2.29 7.72
N PRO A 55 -1.65 3.32 7.51
CA PRO A 55 -1.35 4.40 6.58
C PRO A 55 -0.20 5.34 6.97
N GLU A 56 0.27 5.29 8.22
CA GLU A 56 1.40 6.10 8.71
C GLU A 56 2.74 5.36 8.65
N ALA A 57 2.72 4.03 8.59
CA ALA A 57 3.93 3.20 8.53
C ALA A 57 4.29 2.83 7.09
N GLU A 58 5.37 3.41 6.56
CA GLU A 58 5.83 3.14 5.19
C GLU A 58 6.24 1.69 4.95
N ASP A 59 6.61 0.92 5.98
CA ASP A 59 6.95 -0.50 5.91
C ASP A 59 5.76 -1.43 6.21
N SER A 60 4.54 -0.89 6.27
CA SER A 60 3.33 -1.68 6.53
C SER A 60 2.96 -2.60 5.35
N LYS A 61 2.39 -3.77 5.66
CA LYS A 61 1.87 -4.69 4.64
C LYS A 61 0.60 -4.15 3.96
N PRO A 62 0.21 -4.66 2.78
CA PRO A 62 -1.05 -4.27 2.15
C PRO A 62 -2.26 -4.50 3.06
N LEU A 63 -3.18 -3.53 3.08
CA LEU A 63 -4.45 -3.61 3.83
C LEU A 63 -5.26 -4.85 3.41
N LYS A 64 -5.32 -5.11 2.10
CA LYS A 64 -6.12 -6.20 1.52
C LYS A 64 -5.44 -7.58 1.53
N CYS A 65 -4.22 -7.67 2.04
CA CYS A 65 -3.56 -8.97 2.22
C CYS A 65 -4.07 -9.62 3.51
N GLY A 66 -4.79 -10.73 3.37
CA GLY A 66 -5.35 -11.52 4.47
C GLY A 66 -4.42 -12.63 5.00
N TYR A 67 -3.25 -12.84 4.37
CA TYR A 67 -2.32 -13.88 4.79
C TYR A 67 -1.53 -13.47 6.03
N ASP A 68 -1.38 -14.42 6.96
CA ASP A 68 -0.54 -14.33 8.15
C ASP A 68 0.59 -15.39 8.08
N PRO A 69 1.87 -14.97 7.98
CA PRO A 69 2.99 -15.90 7.88
C PRO A 69 3.30 -16.66 9.17
N TYR A 70 2.75 -16.22 10.32
CA TYR A 70 3.01 -16.85 11.62
C TYR A 70 2.02 -17.96 11.93
N THR A 71 0.83 -17.93 11.33
CA THR A 71 -0.21 -18.96 11.47
C THR A 71 -0.42 -19.77 10.20
N ASP A 72 0.28 -19.43 9.12
CA ASP A 72 0.16 -20.04 7.79
C ASP A 72 -1.28 -20.13 7.29
N SER A 73 -2.04 -19.04 7.46
CA SER A 73 -3.47 -19.02 7.15
C SER A 73 -3.92 -17.77 6.41
N TRP A 74 -4.99 -17.94 5.64
CA TRP A 74 -5.69 -16.88 4.95
C TRP A 74 -6.98 -16.55 5.68
N THR A 75 -7.21 -15.26 5.94
CA THR A 75 -8.48 -14.74 6.42
C THR A 75 -9.02 -13.69 5.46
N ASP A 76 -10.32 -13.39 5.53
CA ASP A 76 -10.82 -12.20 4.85
C ASP A 76 -10.15 -10.97 5.50
N TRP A 77 -9.47 -10.16 4.68
CA TRP A 77 -8.78 -8.97 5.15
C TRP A 77 -9.72 -7.99 5.88
N ARG A 78 -11.04 -8.06 5.61
CA ARG A 78 -12.07 -7.26 6.27
C ARG A 78 -12.28 -7.63 7.73
N GLU A 79 -12.00 -8.88 8.09
CA GLU A 79 -12.15 -9.40 9.44
C GLU A 79 -10.95 -9.01 10.33
N ARG A 80 -9.87 -8.50 9.73
CA ARG A 80 -8.71 -8.05 10.48
C ARG A 80 -9.05 -6.83 11.35
N PRO A 81 -8.58 -6.79 12.61
CA PRO A 81 -8.79 -5.64 13.48
C PRO A 81 -8.36 -4.32 12.81
N GLY A 82 -9.24 -3.33 12.83
CA GLY A 82 -8.99 -2.00 12.26
C GLY A 82 -9.14 -1.88 10.75
N ALA A 83 -9.33 -2.97 9.99
CA ALA A 83 -9.38 -2.91 8.52
C ALA A 83 -10.50 -2.00 7.98
N ALA A 84 -11.69 -2.07 8.58
CA ALA A 84 -12.83 -1.22 8.21
C ALA A 84 -12.55 0.27 8.45
N ALA A 85 -11.95 0.62 9.59
CA ALA A 85 -11.58 2.00 9.92
C ALA A 85 -10.50 2.53 8.98
N THR A 86 -9.47 1.73 8.69
CA THR A 86 -8.42 2.08 7.73
C THR A 86 -8.99 2.27 6.32
N MET A 87 -9.90 1.39 5.87
CA MET A 87 -10.56 1.54 4.58
C MET A 87 -11.41 2.82 4.50
N ALA A 88 -12.19 3.12 5.54
CA ALA A 88 -12.98 4.34 5.61
C ALA A 88 -12.08 5.60 5.52
N ARG A 89 -10.91 5.57 6.16
CA ARG A 89 -9.91 6.65 6.06
C ARG A 89 -9.41 6.83 4.62
N TYR A 90 -9.16 5.74 3.89
CA TYR A 90 -8.77 5.82 2.47
C TYR A 90 -9.91 6.29 1.57
N GLN A 91 -11.14 5.83 1.80
CA GLN A 91 -12.32 6.27 1.04
C GLN A 91 -12.54 7.78 1.19
N ALA A 92 -12.49 8.31 2.41
CA ALA A 92 -12.57 9.74 2.67
C ALA A 92 -11.41 10.53 2.03
N ARG A 93 -10.18 9.99 2.07
CA ARG A 93 -8.99 10.67 1.56
C ARG A 93 -8.88 10.68 0.03
N LEU A 94 -9.19 9.57 -0.62
CA LEU A 94 -8.98 9.36 -2.05
C LEU A 94 -10.26 9.55 -2.87
N HIS A 95 -11.38 9.87 -2.23
CA HIS A 95 -12.72 9.92 -2.85
C HIS A 95 -13.03 8.62 -3.61
N LEU A 96 -12.51 7.48 -3.12
CA LEU A 96 -12.78 6.18 -3.73
C LEU A 96 -14.26 5.84 -3.54
N PRO A 97 -14.92 5.25 -4.55
CA PRO A 97 -16.30 4.81 -4.40
C PRO A 97 -16.39 3.83 -3.23
N ILE A 98 -17.50 3.90 -2.48
CA ILE A 98 -17.79 2.90 -1.46
C ILE A 98 -18.10 1.60 -2.19
N VAL A 99 -17.07 0.79 -2.45
CA VAL A 99 -17.25 -0.56 -3.00
C VAL A 99 -17.82 -1.42 -1.89
N ARG A 100 -19.16 -1.42 -1.79
CA ARG A 100 -19.91 -2.44 -1.06
C ARG A 100 -19.84 -3.72 -1.89
N SER A 101 -18.88 -4.57 -1.57
CA SER A 101 -18.91 -5.98 -1.96
C SER A 101 -19.88 -6.75 -1.07
#